data_AF-A0A3B5M399-F1
#
_entry.id   AF-A0A3B5M399-F1
#
_cell.length_a   1.000
_cell.length_b   1.000
_cell.length_c   1.000
_cell.angle_alpha   90.00
_cell.angle_beta   90.00
_cell.angle_gamma   90.00
#
_symmetry.space_group_name_H-M   'P 1'
#
loop_
_entity.id
_entity.type
_entity.pdbx_description
1 polymer ?
#
loop_
_entity_poly.entity_id
_entity_poly.type
_entity_poly.pdbx_seq_one_letter_code
_entity_poly.pdbx_strand_id
1 'polypeptide(L)'
;IGTSNEPFLFMFQALLGHTDAVTCLTASSAYRIVVSGSRDRTCIIWDLNKLSFVTQLRGHRAPVSALCINELTGDIVSCAGTYIHVWSINGSPIASANTFTGRSQQILCCCVSEMNEWDTQNVIVTGHSDGVVRFWRMEFLQVPETPAPEPVEPDGAESNNGDDDSSESEGEEPAALRNPSTSGGSGSQPGSAVHRPRGPSSRAGASWSMDSGSDDSHRWSDTLSIDEKDGFVFVNYSEGQTKGPLPLSTHPAQTSLPQWERQLVFRSKLTMHTAFDRKDNAHPAEITSLSISKDHSKILVGDGRGRVFSWSVSDQPGRSAADHWVKDEVVDSCSGCTVRFSLTERRHHCRNCGQLFCQRCSRFQSEIKRLKISSPVRVCQNCYYNLQHERSIDDDGGAKN
;
A
#
# COMPACT_ATOMS: atom_id res chain seq x y z
N ILE A 1 35.57 7.26 47.13
CA ILE A 1 35.84 7.31 45.68
C ILE A 1 34.73 6.53 45.01
N GLY A 2 33.83 7.20 44.31
CA GLY A 2 32.74 6.55 43.57
C GLY A 2 32.96 6.78 42.09
N THR A 3 33.21 5.73 41.33
CA THR A 3 33.21 5.78 39.86
C THR A 3 31.76 5.77 39.39
N SER A 4 31.31 6.87 38.77
CA SER A 4 30.04 6.88 38.06
C SER A 4 30.15 5.94 36.86
N ASN A 5 29.36 4.86 36.87
CA ASN A 5 29.21 3.98 35.71
C ASN A 5 28.30 4.66 34.68
N GLU A 6 28.80 5.73 34.07
CA GLU A 6 28.15 6.40 32.95
C GLU A 6 28.03 5.43 31.77
N PRO A 7 26.84 5.28 31.16
CA PRO A 7 26.64 4.36 30.05
C PRO A 7 27.34 4.87 28.79
N PHE A 8 28.44 4.21 28.39
CA PHE A 8 29.16 4.51 27.16
C PHE A 8 28.64 3.68 25.99
N LEU A 9 28.41 4.32 24.85
CA LEU A 9 28.12 3.64 23.58
C LEU A 9 29.44 3.32 22.87
N PHE A 10 29.56 2.09 22.38
CA PHE A 10 30.65 1.66 21.49
C PHE A 10 30.07 0.84 20.33
N MET A 11 30.77 0.85 19.19
CA MET A 11 30.40 0.02 18.04
C MET A 11 30.78 -1.43 18.35
N PHE A 12 29.78 -2.30 18.50
CA PHE A 12 29.99 -3.72 18.77
C PHE A 12 30.25 -4.52 17.48
N GLN A 13 29.37 -4.37 16.48
CA GLN A 13 29.45 -5.07 15.20
C GLN A 13 28.68 -4.29 14.11
N ALA A 14 29.13 -4.41 12.85
CA ALA A 14 28.40 -3.94 11.68
C ALA A 14 27.67 -5.10 10.99
N LEU A 15 26.40 -4.90 10.64
CA LEU A 15 25.60 -5.86 9.87
C LEU A 15 25.65 -5.49 8.38
N LEU A 16 26.07 -6.43 7.53
CA LEU A 16 26.25 -6.23 6.09
C LEU A 16 25.36 -7.21 5.32
N GLY A 17 24.67 -6.75 4.27
CA GLY A 17 23.80 -7.60 3.44
C GLY A 17 22.86 -6.85 2.50
N HIS A 18 22.41 -5.63 2.86
CA HIS A 18 21.70 -4.74 1.94
C HIS A 18 22.64 -4.16 0.86
N THR A 19 22.11 -3.93 -0.34
CA THR A 19 22.89 -3.44 -1.51
C THR A 19 22.69 -1.95 -1.82
N ASP A 20 21.72 -1.30 -1.17
CA ASP A 20 21.49 0.15 -1.16
C ASP A 20 21.13 0.60 0.27
N ALA A 21 21.00 1.91 0.50
CA ALA A 21 20.82 2.52 1.80
C ALA A 21 19.64 1.94 2.60
N VAL A 22 19.94 1.51 3.83
CA VAL A 22 18.94 1.17 4.85
C VAL A 22 18.15 2.43 5.21
N THR A 23 16.84 2.36 5.05
CA THR A 23 15.90 3.48 5.21
C THR A 23 15.17 3.43 6.55
N CYS A 24 14.93 2.24 7.07
CA CYS A 24 14.20 2.01 8.32
C CYS A 24 14.72 0.77 9.05
N LEU A 25 14.58 0.78 10.38
CA LEU A 25 15.00 -0.29 11.27
C LEU A 25 13.95 -0.45 12.37
N THR A 26 13.68 -1.70 12.76
CA THR A 26 12.87 -2.04 13.94
C THR A 26 13.49 -3.28 14.61
N ALA A 27 13.23 -3.50 15.89
CA ALA A 27 13.81 -4.61 16.64
C ALA A 27 12.85 -5.12 17.71
N SER A 28 12.74 -6.44 17.82
CA SER A 28 11.95 -7.11 18.85
C SER A 28 12.84 -7.70 19.93
N SER A 29 12.54 -7.34 21.16
CA SER A 29 13.16 -7.93 22.35
C SER A 29 12.50 -9.24 22.78
N ALA A 30 11.21 -9.40 22.49
CA ALA A 30 10.46 -10.63 22.77
C ALA A 30 10.97 -11.78 21.91
N TYR A 31 11.10 -11.55 20.60
CA TYR A 31 11.48 -12.58 19.63
C TYR A 31 12.97 -12.58 19.26
N ARG A 32 13.76 -11.64 19.79
CA ARG A 32 15.21 -11.52 19.55
C ARG A 32 15.58 -11.37 18.07
N ILE A 33 14.88 -10.47 17.37
CA ILE A 33 15.20 -10.11 15.98
C ILE A 33 15.39 -8.62 15.79
N VAL A 34 16.15 -8.27 14.74
CA VAL A 34 16.14 -6.94 14.11
C VAL A 34 15.58 -7.11 12.70
N VAL A 35 14.81 -6.14 12.21
CA VAL A 35 14.41 -6.05 10.81
C VAL A 35 14.88 -4.72 10.23
N SER A 36 15.67 -4.77 9.16
CA SER A 36 16.07 -3.60 8.37
C SER A 36 15.31 -3.57 7.05
N GLY A 37 15.00 -2.37 6.55
CA GLY A 37 14.41 -2.15 5.23
C GLY A 37 15.30 -1.21 4.41
N SER A 38 15.35 -1.40 3.10
CA SER A 38 16.26 -0.65 2.22
C SER A 38 15.61 -0.16 0.92
N ARG A 39 16.30 0.79 0.28
CA ARG A 39 16.08 1.19 -1.11
C ARG A 39 16.29 0.07 -2.13
N ASP A 40 17.02 -0.99 -1.77
CA ASP A 40 17.17 -2.22 -2.58
C ASP A 40 15.87 -3.01 -2.75
N ARG A 41 14.77 -2.55 -2.13
CA ARG A 41 13.41 -3.11 -2.20
C ARG A 41 13.29 -4.47 -1.51
N THR A 42 14.12 -4.69 -0.48
CA THR A 42 14.01 -5.82 0.43
C THR A 42 13.98 -5.37 1.88
N CYS A 43 13.54 -6.27 2.75
CA CYS A 43 13.86 -6.21 4.18
C CYS A 43 14.76 -7.40 4.55
N ILE A 44 15.62 -7.27 5.56
CA ILE A 44 16.39 -8.39 6.10
C ILE A 44 16.04 -8.57 7.58
N ILE A 45 15.79 -9.82 7.98
CA ILE A 45 15.67 -10.25 9.37
C ILE A 45 17.04 -10.71 9.86
N TRP A 46 17.44 -10.26 11.05
CA TRP A 46 18.70 -10.57 11.72
C TRP A 46 18.45 -11.16 13.12
N ASP A 47 19.28 -12.11 13.56
CA ASP A 47 19.29 -12.64 14.93
C ASP A 47 19.91 -11.59 15.86
N LEU A 48 19.16 -11.09 16.85
CA LEU A 48 19.61 -10.04 17.76
C LEU A 48 20.64 -10.54 18.79
N ASN A 49 20.77 -11.86 19.00
CA ASN A 49 21.75 -12.42 19.93
C ASN A 49 23.07 -12.76 19.21
N LYS A 50 22.99 -13.26 17.97
CA LYS A 50 24.17 -13.63 17.15
C LYS A 50 24.67 -12.52 16.23
N LEU A 51 23.85 -11.48 16.02
CA LEU A 51 24.11 -10.39 15.08
C LEU A 51 24.43 -10.92 13.67
N SER A 52 23.59 -11.83 13.20
CA SER A 52 23.75 -12.55 11.92
C SER A 52 22.50 -12.46 11.06
N PHE A 53 22.68 -12.55 9.74
CA PHE A 53 21.57 -12.69 8.78
C PHE A 53 20.72 -13.93 9.11
N VAL A 54 19.39 -13.83 8.95
CA VAL A 54 18.45 -14.95 9.08
C VAL A 54 17.72 -15.20 7.76
N THR A 55 17.02 -14.19 7.23
CA THR A 55 16.28 -14.29 5.96
C THR A 55 16.02 -12.92 5.35
N GLN A 56 15.64 -12.87 4.08
CA GLN A 56 15.36 -11.64 3.33
C GLN A 56 13.94 -11.64 2.77
N LEU A 57 13.16 -10.64 3.17
CA LEU A 57 11.79 -10.41 2.70
C LEU A 57 11.87 -9.73 1.34
N ARG A 58 11.39 -10.42 0.30
CA ARG A 58 11.49 -10.03 -1.12
C ARG A 58 10.10 -9.93 -1.74
N GLY A 59 9.91 -8.95 -2.63
CA GLY A 59 8.67 -8.77 -3.40
C GLY A 59 8.20 -7.32 -3.49
N HIS A 60 8.75 -6.42 -2.66
CA HIS A 60 8.42 -5.00 -2.68
C HIS A 60 8.76 -4.38 -4.04
N ARG A 61 7.80 -3.70 -4.66
CA ARG A 61 7.97 -3.08 -6.00
C ARG A 61 8.58 -1.67 -5.95
N ALA A 62 8.92 -1.18 -4.76
CA ALA A 62 9.45 0.14 -4.47
C ALA A 62 10.44 0.06 -3.28
N PRO A 63 11.28 1.09 -3.05
CA PRO A 63 12.02 1.25 -1.79
C PRO A 63 11.15 1.03 -0.56
N VAL A 64 11.67 0.31 0.43
CA VAL A 64 11.03 0.22 1.75
C VAL A 64 11.18 1.57 2.45
N SER A 65 10.12 2.06 3.07
CA SER A 65 10.08 3.37 3.74
C SER A 65 9.82 3.28 5.24
N ALA A 66 9.04 2.28 5.69
CA ALA A 66 8.72 2.08 7.10
C ALA A 66 8.59 0.61 7.47
N LEU A 67 8.88 0.31 8.74
CA LEU A 67 8.79 -1.02 9.36
C LEU A 67 8.21 -0.89 10.77
N CYS A 68 7.42 -1.87 11.20
CA CYS A 68 7.16 -2.14 12.62
C CYS A 68 6.89 -3.64 12.85
N ILE A 69 7.15 -4.11 14.07
CA ILE A 69 6.82 -5.46 14.54
C ILE A 69 5.63 -5.34 15.51
N ASN A 70 4.75 -6.34 15.54
CA ASN A 70 3.81 -6.54 16.64
C ASN A 70 4.47 -7.44 17.71
N GLU A 71 4.87 -6.90 18.87
CA GLU A 71 5.57 -7.69 19.91
C GLU A 71 4.72 -8.81 20.52
N LEU A 72 3.40 -8.87 20.25
CA LEU A 72 2.51 -9.92 20.73
C LEU A 72 2.35 -11.11 19.76
N THR A 73 2.48 -10.87 18.45
CA THR A 73 2.23 -11.89 17.40
C THR A 73 3.46 -12.26 16.58
N GLY A 74 4.46 -11.38 16.55
CA GLY A 74 5.63 -11.49 15.68
C GLY A 74 5.36 -11.10 14.22
N ASP A 75 4.15 -10.61 13.89
CA ASP A 75 3.87 -10.10 12.55
C ASP A 75 4.76 -8.88 12.24
N ILE A 76 5.47 -8.96 11.12
CA ILE A 76 6.34 -7.90 10.62
C ILE A 76 5.56 -7.11 9.55
N VAL A 77 5.34 -5.83 9.79
CA VAL A 77 4.71 -4.92 8.84
C VAL A 77 5.79 -4.12 8.12
N SER A 78 5.74 -4.11 6.79
CA SER A 78 6.66 -3.37 5.93
C SER A 78 5.90 -2.53 4.90
N CYS A 79 6.32 -1.29 4.72
CA CYS A 79 5.70 -0.35 3.80
C CYS A 79 6.68 0.03 2.68
N ALA A 80 6.22 0.00 1.44
CA ALA A 80 7.03 0.35 0.26
C ALA A 80 6.18 1.04 -0.80
N GLY A 81 6.49 2.30 -1.10
CA GLY A 81 5.67 3.13 -2.00
C GLY A 81 4.23 3.27 -1.48
N THR A 82 3.26 2.73 -2.21
CA THR A 82 1.84 2.67 -1.81
C THR A 82 1.43 1.35 -1.18
N TYR A 83 2.32 0.37 -1.01
CA TYR A 83 1.99 -0.98 -0.56
C TYR A 83 2.36 -1.22 0.90
N ILE A 84 1.44 -1.86 1.64
CA ILE A 84 1.68 -2.50 2.92
C ILE A 84 1.84 -4.00 2.66
N HIS A 85 2.85 -4.64 3.25
CA HIS A 85 3.02 -6.08 3.26
C HIS A 85 3.21 -6.56 4.71
N VAL A 86 2.49 -7.60 5.10
CA VAL A 86 2.59 -8.27 6.41
C VAL A 86 3.25 -9.62 6.21
N TRP A 87 4.21 -9.95 7.07
CA TRP A 87 4.99 -11.18 7.04
C TRP A 87 4.95 -11.86 8.40
N SER A 88 5.04 -13.19 8.42
CA SER A 88 5.33 -13.94 9.64
C SER A 88 6.75 -13.61 10.10
N ILE A 89 7.04 -13.90 11.37
CA ILE A 89 8.39 -13.69 11.91
C ILE A 89 9.47 -14.55 11.24
N ASN A 90 9.07 -15.64 10.59
CA ASN A 90 9.93 -16.51 9.80
C ASN A 90 10.09 -16.02 8.34
N GLY A 91 9.50 -14.87 8.00
CA GLY A 91 9.56 -14.24 6.68
C GLY A 91 8.58 -14.76 5.64
N SER A 92 7.58 -15.56 6.04
CA SER A 92 6.50 -16.00 5.14
C SER A 92 5.56 -14.83 4.85
N PRO A 93 5.13 -14.55 3.61
CA PRO A 93 4.12 -13.53 3.33
C PRO A 93 2.77 -13.94 3.95
N ILE A 94 2.07 -13.00 4.59
CA ILE A 94 0.74 -13.21 5.19
C ILE A 94 -0.33 -12.45 4.40
N ALA A 95 -0.10 -11.17 4.10
CA ALA A 95 -1.04 -10.31 3.40
C ALA A 95 -0.34 -9.13 2.73
N SER A 96 -1.00 -8.51 1.75
CA SER A 96 -0.62 -7.18 1.27
C SER A 96 -1.84 -6.34 0.88
N ALA A 97 -1.70 -5.02 0.87
CA ALA A 97 -2.70 -4.09 0.36
C ALA A 97 -2.03 -2.89 -0.30
N ASN A 98 -2.61 -2.43 -1.42
CA ASN A 98 -2.25 -1.17 -2.06
C ASN A 98 -3.15 -0.05 -1.50
N THR A 99 -2.55 1.03 -0.98
CA THR A 99 -3.27 2.14 -0.37
C THR A 99 -3.66 3.26 -1.35
N PHE A 100 -3.36 3.08 -2.64
CA PHE A 100 -3.49 4.10 -3.69
C PHE A 100 -4.94 4.57 -3.90
N THR A 101 -5.15 5.89 -3.85
CA THR A 101 -6.46 6.54 -4.05
C THR A 101 -6.42 7.54 -5.22
N GLY A 102 -5.74 7.19 -6.32
CA GLY A 102 -5.69 8.03 -7.54
C GLY A 102 -4.74 9.23 -7.50
N ARG A 103 -3.99 9.41 -6.41
CA ARG A 103 -3.03 10.53 -6.22
C ARG A 103 -1.62 9.99 -5.99
N SER A 104 -0.61 10.78 -6.34
CA SER A 104 0.79 10.45 -6.02
C SER A 104 0.99 10.53 -4.50
N GLN A 105 0.99 9.37 -3.86
CA GLN A 105 1.09 9.21 -2.41
C GLN A 105 2.15 8.15 -2.09
N GLN A 106 2.79 8.27 -0.93
CA GLN A 106 3.70 7.26 -0.40
C GLN A 106 3.43 7.07 1.09
N ILE A 107 3.57 5.86 1.59
CA ILE A 107 3.63 5.59 3.03
C ILE A 107 5.02 6.01 3.52
N LEU A 108 5.09 6.83 4.56
CA LEU A 108 6.34 7.36 5.12
C LEU A 108 6.65 6.79 6.51
N CYS A 109 5.61 6.44 7.28
CA CYS A 109 5.75 5.83 8.60
C CYS A 109 4.60 4.86 8.88
N CYS A 110 4.81 3.87 9.75
CA CYS A 110 3.77 2.96 10.22
C CYS A 110 3.96 2.58 11.69
N CYS A 111 2.89 2.13 12.32
CA CYS A 111 2.89 1.47 13.63
C CYS A 111 1.71 0.48 13.70
N VAL A 112 1.70 -0.37 14.72
CA VAL A 112 0.65 -1.38 14.96
C VAL A 112 0.20 -1.29 16.43
N SER A 113 -1.05 -1.63 16.71
CA SER A 113 -1.53 -1.77 18.10
C SER A 113 -1.26 -3.18 18.63
N GLU A 114 -0.74 -3.27 19.85
CA GLU A 114 -0.35 -4.53 20.51
C GLU A 114 -1.53 -5.15 21.29
N MET A 115 -2.70 -5.15 20.66
CA MET A 115 -3.92 -5.77 21.17
C MET A 115 -3.98 -7.24 20.77
N ASN A 116 -4.67 -8.08 21.55
CA ASN A 116 -4.84 -9.52 21.28
C ASN A 116 -5.26 -9.80 19.82
N GLU A 117 -4.79 -10.91 19.22
CA GLU A 117 -5.12 -11.28 17.83
C GLU A 117 -6.63 -11.36 17.54
N TRP A 118 -7.42 -11.76 18.54
CA TRP A 118 -8.87 -11.88 18.45
C TRP A 118 -9.61 -10.55 18.67
N ASP A 119 -8.91 -9.46 19.02
CA ASP A 119 -9.51 -8.14 19.11
C ASP A 119 -9.68 -7.51 17.72
N THR A 120 -10.95 -7.34 17.33
CA THR A 120 -11.36 -6.65 16.10
C THR A 120 -10.91 -5.17 16.00
N GLN A 121 -10.39 -4.60 17.08
CA GLN A 121 -9.78 -3.26 17.13
C GLN A 121 -8.26 -3.27 16.88
N ASN A 122 -7.60 -4.43 16.77
CA ASN A 122 -6.19 -4.44 16.37
C ASN A 122 -6.05 -3.85 14.94
N VAL A 123 -5.22 -2.81 14.83
CA VAL A 123 -5.02 -2.04 13.61
C VAL A 123 -3.54 -1.79 13.31
N ILE A 124 -3.22 -1.90 12.03
CA ILE A 124 -2.02 -1.32 11.42
C ILE A 124 -2.37 0.11 11.01
N VAL A 125 -1.53 1.06 11.43
CA VAL A 125 -1.69 2.49 11.20
C VAL A 125 -0.57 2.96 10.28
N THR A 126 -0.92 3.72 9.25
CA THR A 126 0.03 4.20 8.24
C THR A 126 -0.09 5.71 8.04
N GLY A 127 1.04 6.40 8.00
CA GLY A 127 1.15 7.83 7.74
C GLY A 127 1.69 8.06 6.33
N HIS A 128 1.05 8.98 5.61
CA HIS A 128 1.24 9.15 4.16
C HIS A 128 1.69 10.55 3.79
N SER A 129 2.37 10.67 2.64
CA SER A 129 2.77 11.95 2.04
C SER A 129 1.59 12.85 1.63
N ASP A 130 0.37 12.29 1.50
CA ASP A 130 -0.86 13.04 1.22
C ASP A 130 -1.53 13.64 2.48
N GLY A 131 -0.86 13.60 3.64
CA GLY A 131 -1.38 14.16 4.89
C GLY A 131 -2.55 13.37 5.48
N VAL A 132 -2.59 12.06 5.24
CA VAL A 132 -3.61 11.15 5.77
C VAL A 132 -2.97 10.11 6.66
N VAL A 133 -3.61 9.84 7.81
CA VAL A 133 -3.36 8.62 8.59
C VAL A 133 -4.43 7.60 8.20
N ARG A 134 -4.05 6.43 7.68
CA ARG A 134 -4.96 5.36 7.26
C ARG A 134 -4.84 4.15 8.20
N PHE A 135 -5.99 3.62 8.63
CA PHE A 135 -6.11 2.44 9.48
C PHE A 135 -6.52 1.21 8.67
N TRP A 136 -5.94 0.07 9.01
CA TRP A 136 -6.15 -1.23 8.39
C TRP A 136 -6.31 -2.29 9.49
N ARG A 137 -7.19 -3.27 9.33
CA ARG A 137 -7.14 -4.50 10.16
C ARG A 137 -6.82 -5.71 9.31
N MET A 138 -6.40 -6.78 9.98
CA MET A 138 -6.40 -8.11 9.41
C MET A 138 -7.83 -8.69 9.48
N GLU A 139 -8.28 -9.31 8.40
CA GLU A 139 -9.52 -10.11 8.36
C GLU A 139 -9.20 -11.49 7.76
N PHE A 140 -9.89 -12.53 8.22
CA PHE A 140 -9.97 -13.78 7.47
C PHE A 140 -11.16 -13.66 6.53
N LEU A 141 -10.91 -13.75 5.22
CA LEU A 141 -11.94 -13.75 4.19
C LEU A 141 -11.94 -15.11 3.48
N GLN A 142 -13.14 -15.64 3.24
CA GLN A 142 -13.31 -16.85 2.45
C GLN A 142 -13.03 -16.51 0.99
N VAL A 143 -12.08 -17.21 0.39
CA VAL A 143 -11.83 -17.15 -1.06
C VAL A 143 -12.97 -17.91 -1.74
N PRO A 144 -13.70 -17.31 -2.71
CA PRO A 144 -14.66 -18.05 -3.51
C PRO A 144 -13.94 -19.17 -4.27
N GLU A 145 -14.54 -20.35 -4.32
CA GLU A 145 -14.00 -21.46 -5.09
C GLU A 145 -14.04 -21.09 -6.59
N THR A 146 -12.90 -20.74 -7.17
CA THR A 146 -12.75 -20.70 -8.62
C THR A 146 -12.87 -22.12 -9.15
N PRO A 147 -13.87 -22.43 -10.01
CA PRO A 147 -13.91 -23.72 -10.68
C PRO A 147 -12.62 -23.93 -11.47
N ALA A 148 -12.05 -25.13 -11.41
CA ALA A 148 -10.93 -25.47 -12.26
C ALA A 148 -11.35 -25.31 -13.74
N PRO A 149 -10.50 -24.73 -14.61
CA PRO A 149 -10.79 -24.72 -16.04
C PRO A 149 -10.92 -26.16 -16.53
N GLU A 150 -12.01 -26.47 -17.24
CA GLU A 150 -12.24 -27.82 -17.76
C GLU A 150 -11.10 -28.23 -18.71
N PRO A 151 -10.66 -29.50 -18.69
CA PRO A 151 -9.67 -29.98 -19.64
C PRO A 151 -10.18 -29.82 -21.06
N VAL A 152 -9.49 -29.03 -21.87
CA VAL A 152 -9.72 -28.99 -23.32
C VAL A 152 -9.14 -30.26 -23.90
N GLU A 153 -9.99 -31.26 -24.12
CA GLU A 153 -9.64 -32.44 -24.92
C GLU A 153 -9.14 -31.99 -26.30
N PRO A 154 -7.98 -32.47 -26.77
CA PRO A 154 -7.48 -32.10 -28.09
C PRO A 154 -8.36 -32.73 -29.18
N ASP A 155 -8.86 -31.91 -30.10
CA ASP A 155 -9.65 -32.39 -31.24
C ASP A 155 -8.93 -33.53 -31.98
N GLY A 156 -9.66 -34.63 -32.20
CA GLY A 156 -9.08 -35.86 -32.74
C GLY A 156 -8.53 -35.67 -34.14
N ALA A 157 -7.22 -35.90 -34.30
CA ALA A 157 -6.59 -35.93 -35.61
C ALA A 157 -7.12 -37.12 -36.44
N GLU A 158 -7.98 -36.85 -37.42
CA GLU A 158 -8.47 -37.87 -38.35
C GLU A 158 -7.31 -38.42 -39.19
N SER A 159 -6.94 -39.68 -38.91
CA SER A 159 -5.89 -40.39 -39.63
C SER A 159 -6.37 -40.82 -41.02
N ASN A 160 -6.21 -39.95 -42.01
CA ASN A 160 -6.54 -40.27 -43.40
C ASN A 160 -5.27 -40.68 -44.15
N ASN A 161 -5.00 -41.99 -44.23
CA ASN A 161 -3.89 -42.54 -45.00
C ASN A 161 -4.16 -42.36 -46.51
N GLY A 162 -3.21 -41.76 -47.22
CA GLY A 162 -3.26 -41.58 -48.66
C GLY A 162 -1.84 -41.51 -49.23
N ASP A 163 -1.23 -42.68 -49.42
CA ASP A 163 -0.02 -42.80 -50.21
C ASP A 163 -0.35 -42.55 -51.69
N ASP A 164 0.34 -41.62 -52.37
CA ASP A 164 0.79 -41.87 -53.74
C ASP A 164 1.85 -40.87 -54.26
N ASP A 165 2.93 -41.47 -54.76
CA ASP A 165 3.92 -41.05 -55.77
C ASP A 165 4.66 -39.68 -55.72
N SER A 166 5.80 -39.65 -56.43
CA SER A 166 6.78 -38.55 -56.47
C SER A 166 6.96 -37.97 -57.87
N SER A 167 7.18 -36.65 -57.97
CA SER A 167 7.78 -36.06 -59.18
C SER A 167 8.55 -34.76 -58.88
N GLU A 168 9.64 -34.56 -59.61
CA GLU A 168 10.52 -33.39 -59.50
C GLU A 168 10.19 -32.34 -60.60
N SER A 169 10.37 -31.05 -60.32
CA SER A 169 10.79 -30.06 -61.34
C SER A 169 11.37 -28.78 -60.71
N GLU A 170 12.27 -28.13 -61.43
CA GLU A 170 12.84 -26.80 -61.10
C GLU A 170 11.97 -25.67 -61.70
N GLY A 171 12.16 -24.40 -61.27
CA GLY A 171 11.68 -23.26 -62.08
C GLY A 171 11.39 -21.92 -61.38
N GLU A 172 12.40 -21.03 -61.36
CA GLU A 172 12.34 -19.56 -61.58
C GLU A 172 11.35 -18.62 -60.84
N GLU A 173 11.92 -17.53 -60.30
CA GLU A 173 11.27 -16.24 -60.03
C GLU A 173 11.01 -15.47 -61.36
N PRO A 174 10.09 -14.46 -61.47
CA PRO A 174 10.43 -13.13 -60.94
C PRO A 174 9.29 -12.11 -60.59
N ALA A 175 9.55 -11.28 -59.58
CA ALA A 175 9.39 -9.82 -59.53
C ALA A 175 8.22 -9.04 -60.23
N ALA A 176 7.37 -8.45 -59.35
CA ALA A 176 7.15 -6.99 -59.20
C ALA A 176 6.23 -6.15 -60.16
N LEU A 177 6.07 -4.86 -59.77
CA LEU A 177 5.23 -3.76 -60.29
C LEU A 177 3.77 -3.73 -59.74
N ARG A 178 3.13 -2.57 -59.48
CA ARG A 178 3.43 -1.18 -59.93
C ARG A 178 2.84 -0.09 -58.99
N ASN A 179 3.52 1.06 -58.89
CA ASN A 179 2.97 2.32 -58.33
C ASN A 179 2.07 3.06 -59.37
N PRO A 180 1.39 4.15 -58.97
CA PRO A 180 1.96 5.48 -59.29
C PRO A 180 1.83 6.54 -58.17
N SER A 181 2.44 7.71 -58.38
CA SER A 181 2.63 8.82 -57.41
C SER A 181 2.27 10.20 -58.01
N THR A 182 2.27 11.29 -57.20
CA THR A 182 2.47 12.75 -57.50
C THR A 182 1.72 13.65 -56.48
N SER A 183 2.06 14.92 -56.16
CA SER A 183 3.29 15.74 -56.35
C SER A 183 3.25 17.11 -55.61
N GLY A 184 4.41 17.60 -55.11
CA GLY A 184 4.76 19.04 -54.94
C GLY A 184 4.19 19.83 -53.72
N GLY A 185 4.80 20.93 -53.25
CA GLY A 185 6.15 21.49 -53.52
C GLY A 185 6.36 22.98 -53.08
N SER A 186 7.58 23.33 -52.60
CA SER A 186 8.08 24.71 -52.24
C SER A 186 7.38 25.47 -51.09
N GLY A 187 7.97 26.35 -50.26
CA GLY A 187 9.35 26.90 -50.05
C GLY A 187 9.48 27.43 -48.59
N SER A 188 10.33 28.36 -48.13
CA SER A 188 11.45 29.18 -48.68
C SER A 188 12.30 29.80 -47.51
N GLN A 189 13.05 30.91 -47.71
CA GLN A 189 13.88 31.67 -46.72
C GLN A 189 14.02 33.17 -47.14
N PRO A 190 14.67 34.14 -46.44
CA PRO A 190 15.78 34.12 -45.43
C PRO A 190 15.42 34.85 -44.09
N GLY A 191 16.32 35.24 -43.15
CA GLY A 191 17.74 34.92 -42.89
C GLY A 191 18.65 36.14 -42.53
N SER A 192 19.55 35.99 -41.54
CA SER A 192 20.61 36.94 -41.04
C SER A 192 20.19 38.18 -40.24
N ALA A 193 20.92 38.73 -39.24
CA ALA A 193 22.04 38.31 -38.34
C ALA A 193 22.16 39.42 -37.22
N VAL A 194 23.18 39.66 -36.35
CA VAL A 194 24.58 39.22 -36.06
C VAL A 194 24.87 39.53 -34.55
N HIS A 195 25.75 38.80 -33.83
CA HIS A 195 26.78 39.33 -32.87
C HIS A 195 27.45 38.25 -31.95
N ARG A 196 28.77 38.40 -31.70
CA ARG A 196 29.66 37.68 -30.73
C ARG A 196 30.94 38.57 -30.53
N PRO A 197 31.95 38.31 -29.64
CA PRO A 197 32.50 37.05 -29.05
C PRO A 197 31.99 36.78 -27.60
N ARG A 198 32.52 35.97 -26.64
CA ARG A 198 33.54 34.88 -26.43
C ARG A 198 33.08 34.10 -25.14
N GLY A 199 33.63 33.02 -24.56
CA GLY A 199 34.83 32.16 -24.77
C GLY A 199 35.92 32.40 -23.70
N PRO A 200 36.46 31.41 -22.91
CA PRO A 200 36.41 29.93 -23.05
C PRO A 200 35.80 29.18 -21.83
N SER A 201 35.01 28.10 -21.99
CA SER A 201 35.39 26.68 -22.25
C SER A 201 36.04 25.92 -21.09
N SER A 202 35.25 25.03 -20.46
CA SER A 202 35.71 23.81 -19.77
C SER A 202 35.50 22.58 -20.70
N ARG A 203 36.17 21.44 -20.43
CA ARG A 203 36.17 20.24 -21.28
C ARG A 203 35.38 19.08 -20.67
N ALA A 204 34.75 18.29 -21.57
CA ALA A 204 34.42 16.85 -21.54
C ALA A 204 34.05 16.16 -20.20
N GLY A 205 32.97 15.37 -20.09
CA GLY A 205 31.97 14.97 -21.08
C GLY A 205 32.24 13.63 -21.77
N ALA A 206 31.42 12.62 -21.46
CA ALA A 206 31.19 11.42 -22.25
C ALA A 206 29.72 11.02 -22.07
N SER A 207 29.00 10.79 -23.16
CA SER A 207 27.60 10.33 -23.17
C SER A 207 27.40 9.46 -24.39
N TRP A 208 26.92 8.24 -24.17
CA TRP A 208 26.60 7.23 -25.16
C TRP A 208 25.31 6.57 -24.64
N SER A 209 24.15 6.95 -25.17
CA SER A 209 23.53 6.46 -26.41
C SER A 209 22.95 5.05 -26.22
N MET A 210 21.63 4.96 -26.28
CA MET A 210 20.85 3.72 -26.19
C MET A 210 20.79 3.05 -27.56
N ASP A 211 20.84 1.72 -27.60
CA ASP A 211 20.32 0.90 -28.71
C ASP A 211 19.58 -0.32 -28.12
N SER A 212 18.77 -1.00 -28.94
CA SER A 212 17.74 -1.95 -28.47
C SER A 212 18.01 -3.41 -28.84
N GLY A 213 17.45 -4.34 -28.06
CA GLY A 213 17.53 -5.80 -28.24
C GLY A 213 18.55 -6.46 -27.31
N SER A 214 18.40 -7.74 -26.93
CA SER A 214 17.33 -8.72 -27.16
C SER A 214 17.18 -9.62 -25.92
N ASP A 215 16.16 -10.48 -25.89
CA ASP A 215 16.00 -11.54 -24.89
C ASP A 215 17.12 -12.59 -24.98
N ASP A 216 17.63 -13.04 -23.82
CA ASP A 216 18.37 -14.30 -23.65
C ASP A 216 18.46 -14.65 -22.15
N SER A 217 17.53 -15.48 -21.65
CA SER A 217 17.23 -15.62 -20.22
C SER A 217 17.76 -16.91 -19.57
N HIS A 218 19.05 -17.23 -19.75
CA HIS A 218 19.65 -18.46 -19.23
C HIS A 218 21.02 -18.35 -18.53
N ARG A 219 21.18 -19.19 -17.49
CA ARG A 219 22.42 -19.63 -16.81
C ARG A 219 23.27 -18.57 -16.06
N TRP A 220 22.99 -18.44 -14.77
CA TRP A 220 24.06 -18.56 -13.76
C TRP A 220 23.61 -19.46 -12.60
N SER A 221 23.95 -20.74 -12.71
CA SER A 221 24.06 -21.66 -11.57
C SER A 221 25.54 -21.99 -11.36
N ASP A 222 25.86 -22.55 -10.19
CA ASP A 222 27.13 -23.20 -9.88
C ASP A 222 28.38 -22.28 -9.83
N THR A 223 28.69 -21.78 -8.63
CA THR A 223 29.90 -22.20 -7.88
C THR A 223 29.95 -21.48 -6.53
N LEU A 224 29.46 -22.14 -5.48
CA LEU A 224 29.85 -21.87 -4.08
C LEU A 224 29.91 -23.19 -3.33
N SER A 225 31.12 -23.72 -3.17
CA SER A 225 31.39 -24.89 -2.33
C SER A 225 31.27 -24.53 -0.86
N ILE A 226 30.32 -25.16 -0.16
CA ILE A 226 30.21 -25.13 1.30
C ILE A 226 30.76 -26.46 1.85
N ASP A 227 31.58 -26.36 2.90
CA ASP A 227 32.34 -27.47 3.47
C ASP A 227 31.46 -28.42 4.31
N GLU A 228 31.82 -29.70 4.35
CA GLU A 228 31.00 -30.76 4.95
C GLU A 228 31.26 -30.93 6.46
N LYS A 229 30.43 -30.27 7.30
CA LYS A 229 30.14 -30.68 8.70
C LYS A 229 28.93 -29.96 9.31
N ASP A 230 27.76 -30.55 9.19
CA ASP A 230 27.09 -31.22 10.33
C ASP A 230 25.77 -31.86 9.86
N GLY A 231 25.49 -33.08 10.33
CA GLY A 231 24.47 -33.93 9.73
C GLY A 231 23.06 -33.76 10.33
N PHE A 232 22.05 -33.62 9.47
CA PHE A 232 20.65 -33.83 9.82
C PHE A 232 20.01 -34.85 8.86
N VAL A 233 19.26 -35.80 9.41
CA VAL A 233 18.68 -36.93 8.66
C VAL A 233 17.35 -36.52 8.03
N PHE A 234 17.30 -36.52 6.70
CA PHE A 234 16.03 -36.46 5.96
C PHE A 234 15.36 -37.84 5.97
N VAL A 235 14.29 -38.00 6.77
CA VAL A 235 13.44 -39.20 6.74
C VAL A 235 12.46 -39.09 5.58
N ASN A 236 12.83 -39.63 4.43
CA ASN A 236 12.04 -39.55 3.21
C ASN A 236 11.01 -40.71 3.15
N TYR A 237 9.76 -40.44 3.54
CA TYR A 237 8.68 -41.44 3.53
C TYR A 237 8.09 -41.63 2.12
N SER A 238 8.74 -42.44 1.29
CA SER A 238 8.22 -42.80 -0.04
C SER A 238 8.65 -44.20 -0.54
N GLU A 239 8.35 -45.24 0.24
CA GLU A 239 8.25 -46.63 -0.26
C GLU A 239 6.87 -47.20 0.13
N GLY A 240 6.11 -47.83 -0.77
CA GLY A 240 6.28 -47.93 -2.22
C GLY A 240 5.13 -48.74 -2.83
N GLN A 241 4.87 -48.59 -4.13
CA GLN A 241 3.90 -49.44 -4.84
C GLN A 241 4.34 -49.75 -6.27
N THR A 242 4.24 -51.03 -6.63
CA THR A 242 4.64 -51.57 -7.93
C THR A 242 3.58 -51.31 -9.00
N LYS A 243 4.00 -51.20 -10.26
CA LYS A 243 3.08 -51.01 -11.40
C LYS A 243 2.12 -52.20 -11.55
N GLY A 244 0.83 -51.92 -11.58
CA GLY A 244 -0.24 -52.82 -12.01
C GLY A 244 -1.34 -52.04 -12.77
N PRO A 245 -2.19 -52.70 -13.58
CA PRO A 245 -3.23 -52.02 -14.35
C PRO A 245 -4.28 -51.35 -13.46
N LEU A 246 -4.77 -50.18 -13.89
CA LEU A 246 -5.79 -49.40 -13.19
C LEU A 246 -7.17 -50.10 -13.24
N PRO A 247 -7.85 -50.30 -12.10
CA PRO A 247 -9.32 -50.36 -12.09
C PRO A 247 -9.89 -48.93 -12.21
N LEU A 248 -11.00 -48.76 -12.93
CA LEU A 248 -11.75 -47.50 -12.90
C LEU A 248 -12.33 -47.29 -11.49
N SER A 249 -11.83 -46.28 -10.78
CA SER A 249 -12.40 -45.83 -9.51
C SER A 249 -13.23 -44.57 -9.74
N THR A 250 -14.55 -44.68 -9.58
CA THR A 250 -15.45 -43.51 -9.58
C THR A 250 -15.23 -42.72 -8.30
N HIS A 251 -14.37 -41.71 -8.34
CA HIS A 251 -14.23 -40.77 -7.23
C HIS A 251 -15.57 -40.05 -6.99
N PRO A 252 -16.14 -40.08 -5.76
CA PRO A 252 -17.15 -39.11 -5.41
C PRO A 252 -16.53 -37.72 -5.45
N ALA A 253 -17.31 -36.71 -5.88
CA ALA A 253 -16.81 -35.35 -6.03
C ALA A 253 -16.14 -34.87 -4.74
N GLN A 254 -14.86 -34.51 -4.82
CA GLN A 254 -14.16 -33.86 -3.72
C GLN A 254 -14.74 -32.45 -3.57
N THR A 255 -15.69 -32.30 -2.66
CA THR A 255 -16.08 -30.99 -2.15
C THR A 255 -14.85 -30.38 -1.48
N SER A 256 -14.24 -29.40 -2.13
CA SER A 256 -13.20 -28.59 -1.51
C SER A 256 -13.72 -27.97 -0.22
N LEU A 257 -12.82 -27.82 0.76
CA LEU A 257 -13.13 -27.07 1.96
C LEU A 257 -12.87 -25.58 1.67
N PRO A 258 -13.70 -24.67 2.19
CA PRO A 258 -13.57 -23.24 1.90
C PRO A 258 -12.20 -22.73 2.34
N GLN A 259 -11.41 -22.22 1.39
CA GLN A 259 -10.11 -21.62 1.65
C GLN A 259 -10.29 -20.25 2.33
N TRP A 260 -9.59 -20.03 3.44
CA TRP A 260 -9.62 -18.78 4.19
C TRP A 260 -8.27 -18.09 4.13
N GLU A 261 -8.25 -16.84 3.70
CA GLU A 261 -7.02 -16.05 3.58
C GLU A 261 -7.04 -14.82 4.50
N ARG A 262 -5.88 -14.50 5.07
CA ARG A 262 -5.66 -13.27 5.83
C ARG A 262 -5.51 -12.10 4.85
N GLN A 263 -6.39 -11.10 4.91
CA GLN A 263 -6.35 -9.90 4.06
C GLN A 263 -6.33 -8.61 4.88
N LEU A 264 -5.69 -7.58 4.34
CA LEU A 264 -5.63 -6.23 4.92
C LEU A 264 -6.84 -5.39 4.47
N VAL A 265 -7.78 -5.16 5.37
CA VAL A 265 -9.01 -4.41 5.09
C VAL A 265 -8.91 -2.98 5.64
N PHE A 266 -9.18 -1.98 4.80
CA PHE A 266 -9.23 -0.57 5.19
C PHE A 266 -10.37 -0.32 6.19
N ARG A 267 -10.05 0.32 7.32
CA ARG A 267 -11.02 0.59 8.42
C ARG A 267 -11.48 2.03 8.48
N SER A 268 -10.55 2.99 8.44
CA SER A 268 -10.85 4.43 8.61
C SER A 268 -9.64 5.29 8.28
N LYS A 269 -9.80 6.63 8.35
CA LYS A 269 -8.69 7.58 8.20
C LYS A 269 -8.85 8.84 9.06
N LEU A 270 -7.74 9.39 9.55
CA LEU A 270 -7.67 10.75 10.13
C LEU A 270 -7.34 11.74 9.02
N THR A 271 -8.07 12.86 8.97
CA THR A 271 -8.02 13.78 7.82
C THR A 271 -8.02 15.27 8.18
N MET A 272 -8.11 15.67 9.45
CA MET A 272 -8.73 16.98 9.77
C MET A 272 -7.79 18.00 10.44
N HIS A 273 -6.67 17.54 11.01
CA HIS A 273 -5.53 18.38 11.42
C HIS A 273 -4.29 18.14 10.53
N THR A 274 -4.26 16.97 9.90
CA THR A 274 -3.31 16.53 8.87
C THR A 274 -3.72 17.02 7.46
N ALA A 275 -5.03 17.19 7.25
CA ALA A 275 -5.73 17.76 6.09
C ALA A 275 -5.81 16.90 4.81
N PHE A 276 -6.98 16.28 4.59
CA PHE A 276 -7.40 15.75 3.29
C PHE A 276 -8.52 16.62 2.71
N ASP A 277 -8.39 17.07 1.46
CA ASP A 277 -9.41 17.79 0.66
C ASP A 277 -10.11 18.98 1.37
N ARG A 278 -9.41 19.71 2.24
CA ARG A 278 -9.91 20.98 2.79
C ARG A 278 -9.56 22.15 1.87
N LYS A 279 -10.55 23.00 1.53
CA LYS A 279 -10.35 24.22 0.73
C LYS A 279 -9.39 25.24 1.37
N ASP A 280 -9.20 25.18 2.69
CA ASP A 280 -8.29 26.05 3.45
C ASP A 280 -6.89 25.44 3.68
N ASN A 281 -6.60 24.24 3.15
CA ASN A 281 -5.24 23.70 3.13
C ASN A 281 -4.95 22.92 1.82
N ALA A 282 -4.62 23.67 0.77
CA ALA A 282 -4.30 23.13 -0.57
C ALA A 282 -3.05 22.23 -0.60
N HIS A 283 -2.20 22.29 0.43
CA HIS A 283 -0.97 21.50 0.55
C HIS A 283 -0.94 20.78 1.90
N PRO A 284 -1.49 19.55 2.00
CA PRO A 284 -1.41 18.72 3.20
C PRO A 284 0.02 18.63 3.74
N ALA A 285 0.17 18.51 5.05
CA ALA A 285 1.46 18.22 5.65
C ALA A 285 1.65 16.70 5.66
N GLU A 286 2.70 16.20 5.02
CA GLU A 286 3.04 14.77 5.02
C GLU A 286 3.19 14.23 6.46
N ILE A 287 2.77 12.99 6.70
CA ILE A 287 2.87 12.37 8.02
C ILE A 287 4.20 11.65 8.13
N THR A 288 5.10 12.24 8.92
CA THR A 288 6.50 11.81 9.06
C THR A 288 6.73 10.89 10.24
N SER A 289 5.83 10.89 11.25
CA SER A 289 5.90 9.95 12.36
C SER A 289 4.54 9.59 12.94
N LEU A 290 4.46 8.37 13.48
CA LEU A 290 3.32 7.82 14.20
C LEU A 290 3.78 7.09 15.45
N SER A 291 2.99 7.13 16.52
CA SER A 291 3.17 6.30 17.71
C SER A 291 1.82 6.06 18.38
N ILE A 292 1.64 4.89 19.00
CA ILE A 292 0.45 4.55 19.80
C ILE A 292 0.90 4.48 21.27
N SER A 293 0.07 4.96 22.20
CA SER A 293 0.34 4.81 23.63
C SER A 293 0.19 3.36 24.11
N LYS A 294 0.88 3.00 25.20
CA LYS A 294 0.89 1.64 25.76
C LYS A 294 -0.46 1.16 26.34
N ASP A 295 -1.34 2.10 26.64
CA ASP A 295 -2.73 1.86 27.05
C ASP A 295 -3.70 1.90 25.84
N HIS A 296 -3.17 2.08 24.63
CA HIS A 296 -3.88 2.29 23.36
C HIS A 296 -4.94 3.42 23.36
N SER A 297 -4.96 4.27 24.39
CA SER A 297 -5.90 5.39 24.49
C SER A 297 -5.57 6.55 23.56
N LYS A 298 -4.35 6.61 23.00
CA LYS A 298 -3.85 7.73 22.19
C LYS A 298 -3.05 7.30 20.97
N ILE A 299 -3.13 8.13 19.95
CA ILE A 299 -2.25 8.09 18.77
C ILE A 299 -1.58 9.46 18.63
N LEU A 300 -0.25 9.45 18.62
CA LEU A 300 0.58 10.62 18.36
C LEU A 300 0.92 10.63 16.86
N VAL A 301 0.72 11.79 16.23
CA VAL A 301 0.92 11.99 14.78
C VAL A 301 1.82 13.20 14.58
N GLY A 302 3.01 12.99 14.04
CA GLY A 302 3.95 14.04 13.63
C GLY A 302 3.86 14.34 12.13
N ASP A 303 4.07 15.60 11.74
CA ASP A 303 4.04 16.02 10.33
C ASP A 303 5.29 16.75 9.84
N GLY A 304 5.43 16.85 8.52
CA GLY A 304 6.52 17.57 7.84
C GLY A 304 6.55 19.09 8.05
N ARG A 305 5.65 19.65 8.88
CA ARG A 305 5.72 21.04 9.37
C ARG A 305 6.17 21.12 10.84
N GLY A 306 6.64 20.01 11.42
CA GLY A 306 7.12 19.94 12.80
C GLY A 306 6.02 19.97 13.85
N ARG A 307 4.75 19.73 13.47
CA ARG A 307 3.61 19.72 14.39
C ARG A 307 3.40 18.31 14.93
N VAL A 308 2.95 18.20 16.18
CA VAL A 308 2.56 16.92 16.81
C VAL A 308 1.12 17.01 17.30
N PHE A 309 0.30 16.04 16.92
CA PHE A 309 -1.11 15.92 17.33
C PHE A 309 -1.30 14.69 18.22
N SER A 310 -1.96 14.86 19.36
CA SER A 310 -2.46 13.74 20.18
C SER A 310 -3.94 13.54 19.90
N TRP A 311 -4.25 12.50 19.12
CA TRP A 311 -5.60 11.97 19.01
C TRP A 311 -5.85 11.05 20.21
N SER A 312 -7.10 10.98 20.68
CA SER A 312 -7.48 10.09 21.79
C SER A 312 -8.68 9.24 21.39
N VAL A 313 -8.65 7.96 21.73
CA VAL A 313 -9.80 7.05 21.63
C VAL A 313 -10.82 7.47 22.69
N SER A 314 -12.11 7.43 22.36
CA SER A 314 -13.19 7.90 23.23
C SER A 314 -14.29 6.86 23.37
N ASP A 315 -14.51 6.37 24.60
CA ASP A 315 -15.51 5.34 24.91
C ASP A 315 -16.97 5.76 24.67
N GLN A 316 -17.23 7.07 24.51
CA GLN A 316 -18.55 7.62 24.26
C GLN A 316 -18.61 8.34 22.91
N PRO A 317 -19.10 7.67 21.84
CA PRO A 317 -19.32 8.29 20.53
C PRO A 317 -20.10 9.60 20.63
N GLY A 318 -19.50 10.68 20.11
CA GLY A 318 -20.16 11.97 19.96
C GLY A 318 -20.16 12.92 21.17
N ARG A 319 -19.54 12.60 22.32
CA ARG A 319 -19.38 13.62 23.39
C ARG A 319 -18.28 14.66 23.12
N SER A 320 -17.28 14.32 22.32
CA SER A 320 -16.22 15.23 21.91
C SER A 320 -16.75 16.43 21.09
N ALA A 321 -16.03 17.55 21.14
CA ALA A 321 -16.00 18.46 20.00
C ALA A 321 -15.45 17.64 18.81
N ALA A 322 -16.14 17.66 17.67
CA ALA A 322 -15.79 16.77 16.57
C ALA A 322 -14.70 17.42 15.71
N ASP A 323 -13.63 16.71 15.37
CA ASP A 323 -12.37 17.31 14.89
C ASP A 323 -12.47 17.97 13.49
N HIS A 324 -13.62 17.87 12.83
CA HIS A 324 -13.96 18.62 11.62
C HIS A 324 -14.36 20.08 11.89
N TRP A 325 -14.57 20.45 13.15
CA TRP A 325 -15.08 21.75 13.55
C TRP A 325 -14.04 22.87 13.35
N VAL A 326 -14.48 23.96 12.72
CA VAL A 326 -13.66 25.17 12.59
C VAL A 326 -13.57 25.87 13.94
N LYS A 327 -12.35 26.28 14.33
CA LYS A 327 -12.14 27.04 15.56
C LYS A 327 -12.82 28.41 15.50
N ASP A 328 -13.53 28.76 16.56
CA ASP A 328 -14.26 30.04 16.74
C ASP A 328 -13.37 31.28 16.58
N GLU A 329 -12.07 31.15 16.83
CA GLU A 329 -11.03 32.17 16.68
C GLU A 329 -10.85 32.65 15.23
N VAL A 330 -11.23 31.82 14.24
CA VAL A 330 -10.92 32.03 12.81
C VAL A 330 -12.13 32.56 12.02
N VAL A 331 -13.34 32.53 12.59
CA VAL A 331 -14.59 32.86 11.88
C VAL A 331 -15.50 33.75 12.73
N ASP A 332 -15.69 34.98 12.25
CA ASP A 332 -16.52 36.01 12.89
C ASP A 332 -17.96 36.06 12.37
N SER A 333 -18.31 35.25 11.36
CA SER A 333 -19.55 35.37 10.60
C SER A 333 -20.10 34.02 10.10
N CYS A 334 -21.42 33.93 9.94
CA CYS A 334 -22.14 32.71 9.57
C CYS A 334 -21.78 32.24 8.15
N SER A 335 -21.25 31.02 8.02
CA SER A 335 -20.89 30.40 6.72
C SER A 335 -22.07 30.18 5.76
N GLY A 336 -23.31 30.40 6.20
CA GLY A 336 -24.52 30.25 5.37
C GLY A 336 -25.25 31.55 5.03
N CYS A 337 -24.99 32.66 5.72
CA CYS A 337 -25.68 33.94 5.47
C CYS A 337 -24.89 35.21 5.89
N THR A 338 -23.58 35.07 6.11
CA THR A 338 -22.60 36.14 6.42
C THR A 338 -22.91 37.06 7.61
N VAL A 339 -24.00 36.86 8.36
CA VAL A 339 -24.28 37.62 9.59
C VAL A 339 -23.14 37.43 10.58
N ARG A 340 -22.63 38.55 11.14
CA ARG A 340 -21.57 38.51 12.15
C ARG A 340 -22.07 37.94 13.47
N PHE A 341 -21.27 37.07 14.07
CA PHE A 341 -21.52 36.52 15.40
C PHE A 341 -21.35 37.60 16.47
N SER A 342 -22.16 37.51 17.52
CA SER A 342 -22.18 38.47 18.62
C SER A 342 -22.63 37.79 19.92
N LEU A 343 -22.87 38.57 20.98
CA LEU A 343 -23.47 38.05 22.21
C LEU A 343 -24.92 37.57 21.99
N THR A 344 -25.63 38.11 20.99
CA THR A 344 -27.00 37.73 20.63
C THR A 344 -27.04 36.68 19.52
N GLU A 345 -26.24 36.84 18.46
CA GLU A 345 -26.14 35.86 17.37
C GLU A 345 -25.02 34.86 17.67
N ARG A 346 -25.40 33.75 18.30
CA ARG A 346 -24.47 32.75 18.83
C ARG A 346 -23.88 31.86 17.73
N ARG A 347 -22.64 31.42 17.98
CA ARG A 347 -21.93 30.43 17.15
C ARG A 347 -22.52 29.03 17.35
N HIS A 348 -22.76 28.32 16.24
CA HIS A 348 -23.16 26.92 16.24
C HIS A 348 -22.47 26.14 15.12
N HIS A 349 -21.68 25.13 15.46
CA HIS A 349 -21.08 24.21 14.48
C HIS A 349 -22.12 23.25 13.89
N CYS A 350 -21.99 22.97 12.60
CA CYS A 350 -22.71 21.86 11.98
C CYS A 350 -22.04 20.51 12.31
N ARG A 351 -22.79 19.53 12.82
CA ARG A 351 -22.26 18.18 13.14
C ARG A 351 -21.85 17.36 11.91
N ASN A 352 -22.18 17.78 10.68
CA ASN A 352 -21.79 17.10 9.43
C ASN A 352 -20.59 17.76 8.72
N CYS A 353 -20.55 19.09 8.58
CA CYS A 353 -19.49 19.82 7.85
C CYS A 353 -18.59 20.72 8.71
N GLY A 354 -18.86 20.87 10.01
CA GLY A 354 -17.97 21.55 10.98
C GLY A 354 -17.84 23.07 10.85
N GLN A 355 -18.42 23.65 9.79
CA GLN A 355 -18.52 25.09 9.60
C GLN A 355 -19.44 25.74 10.65
N LEU A 356 -19.25 27.04 10.87
CA LEU A 356 -19.94 27.84 11.88
C LEU A 356 -21.16 28.58 11.30
N PHE A 357 -22.29 28.46 11.99
CA PHE A 357 -23.57 29.00 11.53
C PHE A 357 -24.32 29.74 12.65
N CYS A 358 -25.14 30.70 12.26
CA CYS A 358 -26.15 31.32 13.12
C CYS A 358 -27.25 30.33 13.52
N GLN A 359 -28.09 30.70 14.48
CA GLN A 359 -29.22 29.87 14.92
C GLN A 359 -30.20 29.57 13.77
N ARG A 360 -30.36 30.50 12.81
CA ARG A 360 -31.27 30.34 11.66
C ARG A 360 -30.77 29.30 10.64
N CYS A 361 -29.50 29.38 10.24
CA CYS A 361 -28.91 28.47 9.24
C CYS A 361 -28.61 27.07 9.77
N SER A 362 -28.56 26.89 11.10
CA SER A 362 -28.31 25.61 11.78
C SER A 362 -29.50 25.09 12.60
N ARG A 363 -30.73 25.51 12.28
CA ARG A 363 -31.95 25.08 12.99
C ARG A 363 -32.34 23.61 12.77
N PHE A 364 -31.65 22.90 11.90
CA PHE A 364 -32.03 21.56 11.42
C PHE A 364 -31.33 20.47 12.24
N GLN A 365 -31.94 19.30 12.33
CA GLN A 365 -31.36 18.12 12.98
C GLN A 365 -31.45 16.92 12.04
N SER A 366 -30.42 16.07 12.04
CA SER A 366 -30.38 14.83 11.25
C SER A 366 -29.44 13.84 11.92
N GLU A 367 -29.68 12.55 11.72
CA GLU A 367 -28.71 11.49 12.02
C GLU A 367 -27.54 11.54 11.04
N ILE A 368 -26.39 10.96 11.41
CA ILE A 368 -25.22 10.91 10.53
C ILE A 368 -24.64 9.50 10.58
N LYS A 369 -25.25 8.58 9.81
CA LYS A 369 -24.85 7.15 9.69
C LYS A 369 -23.32 7.02 9.51
N ARG A 370 -22.75 7.77 8.56
CA ARG A 370 -21.30 7.79 8.24
C ARG A 370 -20.35 8.24 9.38
N LEU A 371 -20.88 8.85 10.45
CA LEU A 371 -20.12 9.23 11.65
C LEU A 371 -20.50 8.39 12.88
N LYS A 372 -21.30 7.31 12.69
CA LYS A 372 -21.89 6.50 13.77
C LYS A 372 -22.75 7.32 14.77
N ILE A 373 -23.33 8.43 14.31
CA ILE A 373 -24.23 9.26 15.13
C ILE A 373 -25.67 8.88 14.81
N SER A 374 -26.25 8.01 15.63
CA SER A 374 -27.61 7.46 15.51
C SER A 374 -28.71 8.31 16.16
N SER A 375 -28.34 9.40 16.85
CA SER A 375 -29.30 10.38 17.37
C SER A 375 -29.32 11.64 16.47
N PRO A 376 -30.48 12.30 16.30
CA PRO A 376 -30.55 13.56 15.55
C PRO A 376 -29.65 14.64 16.15
N VAL A 377 -28.75 15.18 15.33
CA VAL A 377 -27.77 16.20 15.73
C VAL A 377 -27.87 17.45 14.85
N ARG A 378 -27.51 18.60 15.43
CA ARG A 378 -27.59 19.92 14.77
C ARG A 378 -26.77 19.94 13.47
N VAL A 379 -27.43 20.25 12.35
CA VAL A 379 -26.80 20.42 11.03
C VAL A 379 -27.22 21.72 10.37
N CYS A 380 -26.40 22.22 9.44
CA CYS A 380 -26.78 23.35 8.60
C CYS A 380 -27.75 22.90 7.50
N GLN A 381 -28.48 23.86 6.92
CA GLN A 381 -29.50 23.62 5.89
C GLN A 381 -29.00 22.75 4.72
N ASN A 382 -27.81 23.03 4.18
CA ASN A 382 -27.25 22.25 3.07
C ASN A 382 -26.93 20.81 3.48
N CYS A 383 -26.37 20.60 4.68
CA CYS A 383 -26.10 19.26 5.19
C CYS A 383 -27.39 18.48 5.51
N TYR A 384 -28.46 19.16 5.92
CA TYR A 384 -29.75 18.53 6.15
C TYR A 384 -30.34 17.95 4.86
N TYR A 385 -30.36 18.72 3.77
CA TYR A 385 -30.89 18.22 2.49
C TYR A 385 -30.04 17.08 1.91
N ASN A 386 -28.71 17.17 1.96
CA ASN A 386 -27.84 16.09 1.50
C ASN A 386 -28.07 14.78 2.29
N LEU A 387 -28.12 14.84 3.63
CA LEU A 387 -28.34 13.64 4.47
C LEU A 387 -29.73 13.00 4.25
N GLN A 388 -30.75 13.79 3.93
CA GLN A 388 -32.07 13.23 3.56
C GLN A 388 -32.04 12.59 2.16
N HIS A 389 -31.28 13.14 1.21
CA HIS A 389 -31.12 12.57 -0.12
C HIS A 389 -30.28 11.27 -0.10
N GLU A 390 -29.26 11.20 0.77
CA GLU A 390 -28.50 9.97 1.05
C GLU A 390 -29.45 8.88 1.59
N ARG A 391 -30.30 9.20 2.58
CA ARG A 391 -31.32 8.28 3.11
C ARG A 391 -32.28 7.73 2.04
N SER A 392 -32.80 8.59 1.16
CA SER A 392 -33.73 8.12 0.10
C SER A 392 -33.08 7.19 -0.93
N ILE A 393 -31.75 7.22 -1.08
CA ILE A 393 -31.02 6.27 -1.94
C ILE A 393 -30.80 4.94 -1.21
N ASP A 394 -30.44 4.98 0.08
CA ASP A 394 -30.32 3.77 0.92
C ASP A 394 -31.62 2.95 0.93
N ASP A 395 -32.77 3.62 1.12
CA ASP A 395 -34.06 2.96 1.28
C ASP A 395 -34.64 2.41 -0.05
N ASP A 396 -34.50 3.14 -1.18
CA ASP A 396 -34.98 2.67 -2.50
C ASP A 396 -34.05 1.59 -3.09
N GLY A 397 -32.74 1.64 -2.78
CA GLY A 397 -31.79 0.58 -3.12
C GLY A 397 -32.05 -0.73 -2.39
N GLY A 398 -32.72 -0.70 -1.23
CA GLY A 398 -33.14 -1.88 -0.48
C GLY A 398 -34.37 -2.60 -1.03
N ALA A 399 -35.09 -2.02 -1.99
CA ALA A 399 -36.33 -2.56 -2.54
C ALA A 399 -36.15 -3.41 -3.81
N LYS A 400 -34.91 -3.72 -4.22
CA LYS A 400 -34.58 -4.48 -5.44
C LYS A 400 -33.42 -5.47 -5.24
N ASN A 401 -33.72 -6.55 -4.50
CA ASN A 401 -33.19 -7.91 -4.71
C ASN A 401 -34.03 -8.90 -3.90
#